data_AF-A0AAV9CT40-F1
#
_entry.id   AF-A0AAV9CT40-F1
#
_cell.length_a   1.000
_cell.length_b   1.000
_cell.length_c   1.000
_cell.angle_alpha   90.00
_cell.angle_beta   90.00
_cell.angle_gamma   90.00
#
_symmetry.space_group_name_H-M   'P 1'
#
loop_
_entity.id
_entity.type
_entity.pdbx_description
1 polymer ?
#
loop_
_entity_poly.entity_id
_entity_poly.type
_entity_poly.pdbx_seq_one_letter_code
_entity_poly.pdbx_strand_id
1 'polypeptide(L)'
;MQLCVGNRCLIVQLFYIDAIPSSLKDFFRAPNVTFVGVGVGNDVQKLRTEYDLSCLHWEDIEPLAMRYRNWSFLGLARPGLKVFAREIVGLRMEKPKHVTQSDWQARELSEAQIQYACIDAYASYKLGVKLLG
;
A
#
# COMPACT_ATOMS: atom_id res chain seq x y z
N MET A 1 -9.21 1.54 0.44
CA MET A 1 -8.17 0.63 -0.10
C MET A 1 -7.61 1.24 -1.38
N GLN A 2 -6.31 1.08 -1.63
CA GLN A 2 -5.60 1.67 -2.77
C GLN A 2 -4.68 0.63 -3.41
N LEU A 3 -4.76 0.51 -4.74
CA LEU A 3 -4.05 -0.48 -5.54
C LEU A 3 -3.28 0.21 -6.65
N CYS A 4 -2.09 -0.28 -7.00
CA CYS A 4 -1.28 0.29 -8.08
C CYS A 4 -0.61 -0.81 -8.91
N VAL A 5 -0.68 -0.70 -10.23
CA VAL A 5 0.07 -1.52 -11.19
C VAL A 5 0.62 -0.62 -12.29
N GLY A 6 1.93 -0.62 -12.48
CA GLY A 6 2.60 0.25 -13.45
C GLY A 6 2.39 1.72 -13.08
N ASN A 7 1.68 2.45 -13.94
CA ASN A 7 1.33 3.86 -13.76
C ASN A 7 -0.16 4.09 -13.47
N ARG A 8 -0.91 3.03 -13.15
CA ARG A 8 -2.37 3.10 -12.89
C ARG A 8 -2.64 2.80 -11.43
N CYS A 9 -3.40 3.69 -10.79
CA CYS A 9 -3.89 3.50 -9.44
C CYS A 9 -5.42 3.32 -9.46
N LEU A 10 -5.91 2.46 -8.57
CA LEU A 10 -7.34 2.26 -8.30
C LEU A 10 -7.59 2.47 -6.81
N ILE A 11 -8.53 3.36 -6.48
CA ILE A 11 -8.99 3.59 -5.12
C ILE A 11 -10.37 2.93 -4.98
N VAL A 12 -10.50 2.06 -3.97
CA VAL A 12 -11.77 1.41 -3.62
C VAL A 12 -12.17 1.89 -2.23
N GLN A 13 -13.25 2.67 -2.15
CA GLN A 13 -13.81 3.17 -0.89
C GLN A 13 -14.69 2.09 -0.23
N LEU A 14 -14.05 1.17 0.49
CA LEU A 14 -14.71 0.01 1.12
C LEU A 14 -15.84 0.37 2.10
N PHE A 15 -15.83 1.56 2.70
CA PHE A 15 -16.91 2.03 3.59
C PHE A 15 -18.27 2.16 2.90
N TYR A 16 -18.27 2.28 1.57
CA TYR A 16 -19.46 2.56 0.77
C TYR A 16 -19.81 1.42 -0.19
N ILE A 17 -19.23 0.24 0.03
CA ILE A 17 -19.50 -0.94 -0.79
C ILE A 17 -20.41 -1.89 -0.01
N ASP A 18 -21.59 -2.18 -0.56
CA ASP A 18 -22.54 -3.09 0.10
C ASP A 18 -22.03 -4.53 0.09
N ALA A 19 -21.35 -4.92 -1.00
CA ALA A 19 -20.73 -6.21 -1.16
C ALA A 19 -19.49 -6.11 -2.06
N ILE A 20 -18.41 -6.83 -1.70
CA ILE A 20 -17.21 -6.89 -2.52
C ILE A 20 -17.51 -7.58 -3.87
N PRO A 21 -17.29 -6.92 -5.02
CA PRO A 21 -17.54 -7.49 -6.34
C PRO A 21 -16.72 -8.76 -6.56
N SER A 22 -17.30 -9.75 -7.24
CA SER A 22 -16.62 -11.01 -7.56
C SER A 22 -15.32 -10.78 -8.32
N SER A 23 -15.29 -9.84 -9.26
CA SER A 23 -14.06 -9.48 -9.99
C SER A 23 -12.93 -9.01 -9.08
N LEU A 24 -13.24 -8.32 -7.98
CA LEU A 24 -12.26 -7.90 -6.99
C LEU A 24 -11.82 -9.09 -6.12
N LYS A 25 -12.75 -9.97 -5.72
CA LYS A 25 -12.40 -11.21 -5.00
C LYS A 25 -11.47 -12.10 -5.84
N ASP A 26 -11.79 -12.28 -7.12
CA ASP A 26 -11.01 -13.07 -8.07
C ASP A 26 -9.63 -12.46 -8.28
N PHE A 27 -9.54 -11.13 -8.40
CA PHE A 27 -8.27 -10.43 -8.51
C PHE A 27 -7.37 -10.64 -7.29
N PHE A 28 -7.93 -10.59 -6.07
CA PHE A 28 -7.19 -10.86 -4.84
C PHE A 28 -6.77 -12.32 -4.67
N ARG A 29 -7.35 -13.23 -5.44
CA ARG A 29 -7.02 -14.66 -5.48
C ARG A 29 -6.25 -15.08 -6.73
N ALA A 30 -5.86 -14.13 -7.58
CA ALA A 30 -5.13 -14.44 -8.80
C ALA A 30 -3.71 -14.96 -8.47
N PRO A 31 -3.32 -16.16 -8.93
CA PRO A 31 -2.04 -16.77 -8.54
C PRO A 31 -0.81 -16.06 -9.12
N ASN A 32 -1.01 -15.21 -10.13
CA ASN A 32 0.03 -14.42 -10.78
C ASN A 32 0.15 -12.99 -10.22
N VAL A 33 -0.53 -12.68 -9.12
CA VAL A 33 -0.53 -11.35 -8.49
C VAL A 33 -0.04 -11.47 -7.06
N THR A 34 1.01 -10.71 -6.72
CA THR A 34 1.47 -10.55 -5.33
C THR A 34 1.15 -9.13 -4.87
N PHE A 35 0.38 -9.02 -3.79
CA PHE A 35 0.06 -7.73 -3.18
C PHE A 35 1.17 -7.32 -2.22
N VAL A 36 1.66 -6.09 -2.36
CA VAL A 36 2.84 -5.62 -1.61
C VAL A 36 2.55 -4.32 -0.88
N GLY A 37 3.18 -4.14 0.27
CA GLY A 37 3.11 -2.92 1.05
C GLY A 37 4.04 -2.96 2.26
N VAL A 38 4.25 -1.81 2.89
CA VAL A 38 5.03 -1.68 4.14
C VAL A 38 4.07 -1.90 5.31
N GLY A 39 4.26 -2.97 6.09
CA GLY A 39 3.35 -3.31 7.19
C GLY A 39 2.02 -3.92 6.72
N VAL A 40 1.98 -4.46 5.49
CA VAL A 40 0.73 -4.86 4.80
C VAL A 40 0.00 -6.03 5.47
N GLY A 41 0.67 -6.80 6.33
CA GLY A 41 0.05 -7.93 7.03
C GLY A 41 -1.18 -7.55 7.84
N ASN A 42 -1.16 -6.38 8.50
CA ASN A 42 -2.32 -5.87 9.24
C ASN A 42 -3.48 -5.51 8.31
N ASP A 43 -3.18 -4.92 7.15
CA ASP A 43 -4.19 -4.57 6.15
C ASP A 43 -4.84 -5.83 5.58
N VAL A 44 -4.06 -6.87 5.27
CA VAL A 44 -4.56 -8.16 4.78
C VAL A 44 -5.46 -8.83 5.82
N GLN A 45 -5.05 -8.82 7.09
CA GLN A 45 -5.88 -9.37 8.16
C GLN A 45 -7.21 -8.61 8.26
N LYS A 46 -7.17 -7.27 8.24
CA LYS A 46 -8.36 -6.42 8.28
C LYS A 46 -9.30 -6.68 7.09
N LEU A 47 -8.77 -6.79 5.88
CA LEU A 47 -9.54 -7.12 4.68
C LEU A 47 -10.25 -8.46 4.81
N ARG A 48 -9.58 -9.47 5.37
CA ARG A 48 -10.18 -10.78 5.62
C ARG A 48 -11.28 -10.72 6.67
N THR A 49 -11.06 -10.03 7.80
CA THR A 49 -11.97 -10.05 8.95
C THR A 49 -13.17 -9.14 8.77
N GLU A 50 -13.00 -7.97 8.17
CA GLU A 50 -14.06 -6.96 8.06
C GLU A 50 -14.80 -7.02 6.71
N TYR A 51 -14.16 -7.53 5.66
CA TYR A 51 -14.70 -7.45 4.28
C TYR A 51 -14.80 -8.79 3.56
N ASP A 52 -14.49 -9.91 4.22
CA ASP A 52 -14.42 -11.25 3.59
C ASP A 52 -13.55 -11.27 2.31
N LEU A 53 -12.52 -10.43 2.28
CA LEU A 53 -11.62 -10.31 1.14
C LEU A 53 -10.27 -10.96 1.47
N SER A 54 -10.13 -12.21 1.02
CA SER A 54 -8.89 -12.99 1.20
C SER A 54 -7.87 -12.67 0.12
N CYS A 55 -6.66 -12.28 0.52
CA CYS A 55 -5.51 -12.09 -0.35
C CYS A 55 -4.70 -13.39 -0.45
N LEU A 56 -4.62 -14.00 -1.64
CA LEU A 56 -3.93 -15.28 -1.82
C LEU A 56 -2.42 -15.15 -1.67
N HIS A 57 -1.82 -14.15 -2.32
CA HIS A 57 -0.40 -13.87 -2.22
C HIS A 57 -0.18 -12.43 -1.81
N TRP A 58 0.58 -12.24 -0.73
CA TRP A 58 0.98 -10.92 -0.28
C TRP A 58 2.36 -10.99 0.36
N GLU A 59 3.10 -9.91 0.27
CA GLU A 59 4.45 -9.80 0.83
C GLU A 59 4.62 -8.45 1.52
N ASP A 60 5.03 -8.50 2.79
CA ASP A 60 5.45 -7.30 3.49
C ASP A 60 6.87 -6.94 3.06
N ILE A 61 7.02 -5.75 2.47
CA ILE A 61 8.31 -5.29 1.96
C ILE A 61 9.14 -4.57 3.01
N GLU A 62 8.61 -4.30 4.21
CA GLU A 62 9.36 -3.68 5.32
C GLU A 62 10.63 -4.48 5.67
N PRO A 63 10.58 -5.80 5.92
CA PRO A 63 11.77 -6.57 6.30
C PRO A 63 12.83 -6.59 5.19
N LEU A 64 12.40 -6.63 3.92
CA LEU A 64 13.29 -6.60 2.76
C LEU A 64 13.96 -5.23 2.62
N ALA A 65 13.20 -4.15 2.78
CA ALA A 65 13.71 -2.78 2.74
C ALA A 65 14.73 -2.51 3.85
N MET A 66 14.46 -3.02 5.07
CA MET A 66 15.38 -2.91 6.21
C MET A 66 16.72 -3.60 5.94
N ARG A 67 16.71 -4.78 5.31
CA ARG A 67 17.92 -5.52 4.92
C ARG A 67 18.68 -4.83 3.79
N TYR A 68 17.97 -4.25 2.81
CA TYR A 68 18.57 -3.63 1.61
C TYR A 68 19.59 -2.52 1.92
N ARG A 69 19.45 -1.82 3.04
CA ARG A 69 20.37 -0.75 3.48
C ARG A 69 21.03 -1.03 4.83
N ASN A 70 20.95 -2.25 5.34
CA ASN A 70 21.46 -2.63 6.66
C ASN A 70 20.90 -1.77 7.82
N TRP A 71 19.65 -1.27 7.69
CA TRP A 71 19.02 -0.45 8.74
C TRP A 71 18.89 -1.18 10.06
N SER A 72 18.71 -2.50 10.02
CA SER A 72 18.61 -3.34 11.22
C SER A 72 19.84 -3.24 12.13
N PHE A 73 21.01 -2.90 11.57
CA PHE A 73 22.26 -2.77 12.32
C PHE A 73 22.51 -1.37 12.88
N LEU A 74 21.75 -0.36 12.43
CA LEU A 74 21.97 1.04 12.80
C LEU A 74 21.26 1.44 14.11
N GLY A 75 20.47 0.54 14.72
CA GLY A 75 19.70 0.84 15.93
C GLY A 75 18.68 1.97 15.77
N LEU A 76 18.35 2.33 14.53
CA LEU A 76 17.43 3.42 14.20
C LEU A 76 15.97 2.98 14.34
N ALA A 77 15.10 3.95 14.62
CA ALA A 77 13.66 3.74 14.52
C ALA A 77 13.29 3.22 13.12
N ARG A 78 12.33 2.29 13.07
CA ARG A 78 11.88 1.68 11.81
C ARG A 78 11.40 2.76 10.84
N PRO A 79 12.03 2.92 9.67
CA PRO A 79 11.61 3.94 8.71
C PRO A 79 10.24 3.62 8.14
N GLY A 80 9.42 4.65 7.88
CA GLY A 80 8.16 4.49 7.16
C GLY A 80 8.36 4.48 5.64
N LEU A 81 7.27 4.20 4.91
CA LEU A 81 7.21 4.16 3.44
C LEU A 81 7.92 5.33 2.76
N LYS A 82 7.75 6.57 3.27
CA LYS A 82 8.39 7.78 2.72
C LYS A 82 9.92 7.67 2.69
N VAL A 83 10.52 7.13 3.75
CA VAL A 83 11.98 7.00 3.83
C VAL A 83 12.44 5.87 2.94
N PHE A 84 11.78 4.70 2.97
CA PHE A 84 12.13 3.61 2.07
C PHE A 84 12.06 4.02 0.59
N ALA A 85 10.98 4.70 0.19
CA ALA A 85 10.78 5.17 -1.18
C ALA A 85 11.90 6.12 -1.63
N ARG A 86 12.32 7.05 -0.76
CA ARG A 86 13.42 7.98 -1.06
C ARG A 86 14.75 7.27 -1.22
N GLU A 87 15.09 6.39 -0.28
CA GLU A 87 16.43 5.83 -0.18
C GLU A 87 16.68 4.62 -1.09
N ILE A 88 15.62 3.90 -1.49
CA ILE A 88 15.73 2.67 -2.28
C ILE A 88 15.37 2.92 -3.76
N VAL A 89 14.33 3.72 -4.03
CA VAL A 89 13.83 3.97 -5.39
C VAL A 89 13.86 5.44 -5.81
N GLY A 90 14.46 6.33 -5.00
CA GLY A 90 14.66 7.74 -5.34
C GLY A 90 13.39 8.59 -5.36
N LEU A 91 12.25 8.08 -4.86
CA LEU A 91 10.97 8.79 -4.89
C LEU A 91 10.84 9.75 -3.72
N ARG A 92 10.56 11.03 -4.02
CA ARG A 92 10.26 12.04 -3.00
C ARG A 92 8.75 12.15 -2.83
N MET A 93 8.26 11.70 -1.68
CA MET A 93 6.84 11.72 -1.35
C MET A 93 6.52 12.90 -0.44
N GLU A 94 5.66 13.81 -0.89
CA GLU A 94 5.03 14.77 -0.02
C GLU A 94 3.93 14.09 0.79
N LYS A 95 3.92 14.34 2.11
CA LYS A 95 2.93 13.78 3.03
C LYS A 95 2.40 14.90 3.92
N PRO A 96 1.62 15.83 3.35
CA PRO A 96 1.07 16.94 4.11
C PRO A 96 0.17 16.42 5.23
N LYS A 97 0.43 16.84 6.48
CA LYS A 97 -0.29 16.36 7.67
C LYS A 97 -1.80 16.54 7.55
N HIS A 98 -2.23 17.67 6.99
CA HIS A 98 -3.64 17.98 6.79
C HIS A 98 -4.36 16.98 5.86
N VAL A 99 -3.65 16.32 4.92
CA VAL A 99 -4.21 15.24 4.10
C VAL A 99 -4.12 13.91 4.83
N THR A 100 -2.98 13.60 5.46
CA THR A 100 -2.82 12.32 6.17
C THR A 100 -3.84 12.13 7.30
N GLN A 101 -4.25 13.22 7.94
CA GLN A 101 -5.21 13.24 9.05
C GLN A 101 -6.58 13.79 8.63
N SER A 102 -6.84 13.91 7.33
CA SER A 102 -8.15 14.30 6.81
C SER A 102 -9.19 13.19 7.01
N ASP A 103 -10.45 13.50 6.73
CA ASP A 103 -11.53 12.53 6.74
C ASP A 103 -11.43 11.57 5.53
N TRP A 104 -10.77 10.43 5.72
CA TRP A 104 -10.68 9.35 4.74
C TRP A 104 -11.96 8.51 4.61
N GLN A 105 -12.97 8.78 5.45
CA GLN A 105 -14.30 8.21 5.30
C GLN A 105 -15.21 9.13 4.50
N ALA A 106 -14.76 10.30 4.03
CA ALA A 106 -15.56 11.16 3.18
C ALA A 106 -16.11 10.40 1.95
N ARG A 107 -17.36 10.68 1.59
CA ARG A 107 -18.03 10.02 0.46
C ARG A 107 -17.37 10.36 -0.87
N GLU A 108 -16.92 11.60 -1.01
CA GLU A 108 -16.12 12.08 -2.12
C GLU A 108 -14.75 12.48 -1.59
N LEU A 109 -13.70 11.84 -2.12
CA LEU A 109 -12.33 12.19 -1.78
C LEU A 109 -11.92 13.45 -2.54
N SER A 110 -11.24 14.36 -1.85
CA SER A 110 -10.59 15.51 -2.49
C SER A 110 -9.47 15.07 -3.44
N GLU A 111 -9.12 15.92 -4.41
CA GLU A 111 -7.97 15.68 -5.29
C GLU A 111 -6.68 15.44 -4.50
N ALA A 112 -6.48 16.17 -3.39
CA ALA A 112 -5.32 16.00 -2.53
C ALA A 112 -5.27 14.61 -1.86
N GLN A 113 -6.42 14.08 -1.41
CA GLN A 113 -6.53 12.72 -0.88
C GLN A 113 -6.29 11.67 -1.97
N ILE A 114 -6.88 11.85 -3.15
CA ILE A 114 -6.67 10.95 -4.30
C ILE A 114 -5.19 10.91 -4.68
N GLN A 115 -4.55 12.07 -4.81
CA GLN A 115 -3.13 12.17 -5.15
C GLN A 115 -2.27 11.50 -4.07
N TYR A 116 -2.55 11.74 -2.79
CA TYR A 116 -1.83 11.12 -1.69
C TYR A 116 -1.95 9.59 -1.73
N ALA A 117 -3.17 9.06 -1.91
CA ALA A 117 -3.43 7.63 -1.99
C ALA A 117 -2.68 6.96 -3.16
N CYS A 118 -2.70 7.61 -4.32
CA CYS A 118 -1.96 7.16 -5.50
C CYS A 118 -0.44 7.17 -5.26
N ILE A 119 0.11 8.21 -4.63
CA ILE A 119 1.55 8.30 -4.30
C ILE A 119 1.96 7.16 -3.35
N ASP A 120 1.17 6.87 -2.32
CA ASP A 120 1.44 5.78 -1.37
C ASP A 120 1.38 4.39 -2.04
N ALA A 121 0.36 4.15 -2.88
CA ALA A 121 0.25 2.90 -3.64
C ALA A 121 1.38 2.73 -4.66
N TYR A 122 1.72 3.78 -5.39
CA TYR A 122 2.79 3.77 -6.39
C TYR A 122 4.17 3.56 -5.75
N ALA A 123 4.45 4.20 -4.62
CA ALA A 123 5.70 4.00 -3.89
C ALA A 123 5.86 2.54 -3.43
N SER A 124 4.79 1.95 -2.89
CA SER A 124 4.77 0.53 -2.50
C SER A 124 5.00 -0.39 -3.70
N TYR A 125 4.35 -0.13 -4.83
CA TYR A 125 4.57 -0.87 -6.08
C TYR A 125 6.03 -0.81 -6.55
N LYS A 126 6.62 0.39 -6.60
CA LYS A 126 8.02 0.57 -7.04
C LYS A 126 9.01 -0.11 -6.11
N LEU A 127 8.77 -0.07 -4.80
CA LEU A 127 9.58 -0.80 -3.83
C LEU A 127 9.45 -2.31 -4.01
N GLY A 128 8.23 -2.83 -4.16
CA GLY A 128 8.00 -4.26 -4.42
C GLY A 128 8.74 -4.75 -5.66
N VAL A 129 8.61 -4.03 -6.79
CA VAL A 129 9.36 -4.34 -8.02
C VAL A 129 10.88 -4.34 -7.79
N LYS A 130 11.39 -3.44 -6.96
CA LYS A 130 12.84 -3.32 -6.70
C LYS A 130 13.39 -4.36 -5.72
N LEU A 131 12.56 -4.85 -4.80
CA LEU A 131 12.98 -5.72 -3.69
C LEU A 131 12.65 -7.19 -3.92
N LEU A 132 11.65 -7.50 -4.75
CA LEU A 132 11.21 -8.86 -5.06
C LEU A 132 11.61 -9.33 -6.47
N GLY A 133 11.99 -8.41 -7.37
CA GLY A 133 12.50 -8.70 -8.71
C GLY A 133 14.01 -8.50 -8.79
#